data_AF-A0A2R4M0A2-F1
#
_entry.id   AF-A0A2R4M0A2-F1
#
_cell.length_a   1.000
_cell.length_b   1.000
_cell.length_c   1.000
_cell.angle_alpha   90.00
_cell.angle_beta   90.00
_cell.angle_gamma   90.00
#
_symmetry.space_group_name_H-M   'P 1'
#
loop_
_entity.id
_entity.type
_entity.pdbx_description
1 polymer ?
#
loop_
_entity_poly.entity_id
_entity_poly.type
_entity_poly.pdbx_seq_one_letter_code
_entity_poly.pdbx_strand_id
1 'polypeptide(L)'
;MTDNGSGHENERNDGRDPSQRLRVQDILSNYANGLPMGTEVMTADGILPVEYLEPGDRIITRGGMRRLRDIDTLAPKRFKLVFEREEAIYAGGILVMSESGLPFAA
;
A
#
# COMPACT_ATOMS: atom_id res chain seq x y z
N MET A 1 11.13 2.22 68.45
CA MET A 1 10.25 3.32 67.98
C MET A 1 10.54 3.54 66.52
N THR A 2 9.54 3.22 65.67
CA THR A 2 9.17 3.81 64.36
C THR A 2 10.29 4.40 63.51
N ASP A 3 10.46 3.98 62.25
CA ASP A 3 9.49 4.38 61.22
C ASP A 3 9.45 3.44 60.01
N ASN A 4 8.24 3.15 59.53
CA ASN A 4 7.96 2.37 58.34
C ASN A 4 7.75 3.34 57.17
N GLY A 5 8.78 3.51 56.33
CA GLY A 5 8.70 4.29 55.09
C GLY A 5 8.39 3.40 53.88
N SER A 6 7.11 3.13 53.66
CA SER A 6 6.57 2.58 52.42
C SER A 6 6.70 3.58 51.26
N GLY A 7 7.39 3.18 50.20
CA GLY A 7 7.44 3.89 48.92
C GLY A 7 7.16 2.93 47.77
N HIS A 8 5.91 2.93 47.29
CA HIS A 8 5.53 2.32 46.02
C HIS A 8 6.33 2.96 44.89
N GLU A 9 7.26 2.22 44.28
CA GLU A 9 7.85 2.59 42.99
C GLU A 9 6.83 2.30 41.89
N ASN A 10 5.87 3.20 41.74
CA ASN A 10 5.02 3.27 40.55
C ASN A 10 5.63 4.28 39.56
N GLU A 11 5.88 3.75 38.37
CA GLU A 11 5.89 4.45 37.08
C GLU A 11 7.08 5.41 36.87
N ARG A 12 7.83 5.29 35.78
CA ARG A 12 7.29 5.46 34.42
C ARG A 12 8.08 4.61 33.44
N ASN A 13 7.41 3.61 32.87
CA ASN A 13 7.82 3.05 31.59
C ASN A 13 7.51 4.13 30.55
N ASP A 14 8.49 5.00 30.26
CA ASP A 14 8.40 6.06 29.25
C ASP A 14 8.40 5.46 27.84
N GLY A 15 7.32 4.75 27.51
CA GLY A 15 6.42 5.12 26.42
C GLY A 15 6.96 5.24 25.01
N ARG A 16 8.20 4.87 24.70
CA ARG A 16 8.65 4.67 23.32
C ARG A 16 8.91 3.20 23.07
N ASP A 17 7.83 2.53 22.68
CA ASP A 17 7.85 1.22 22.04
C ASP A 17 8.95 1.22 20.96
N PRO A 18 10.00 0.37 21.08
CA PRO A 18 11.16 0.43 20.22
C PRO A 18 10.74 0.12 18.80
N SER A 19 10.77 1.14 17.93
CA SER A 19 10.76 1.08 16.46
C SER A 19 10.08 -0.19 15.95
N GLN A 20 8.75 -0.21 15.87
CA GLN A 20 8.02 -1.32 15.24
C GLN A 20 8.76 -1.69 13.95
N ARG A 21 9.34 -2.88 13.96
CA ARG A 21 10.22 -3.32 12.88
C ARG A 21 9.34 -3.54 11.66
N LEU A 22 9.22 -2.51 10.81
CA LEU A 22 8.38 -2.53 9.62
C LEU A 22 8.74 -3.76 8.79
N ARG A 23 7.85 -4.76 8.78
CA ARG A 23 8.04 -5.94 7.96
C ARG A 23 7.59 -5.60 6.55
N VAL A 24 8.22 -6.22 5.57
CA VAL A 24 7.77 -6.11 4.17
C VAL A 24 6.29 -6.50 4.08
N GLN A 25 5.84 -7.52 4.83
CA GLN A 25 4.42 -7.92 4.88
C GLN A 25 3.46 -6.79 5.30
N ASP A 26 3.90 -5.87 6.18
CA ASP A 26 3.08 -4.75 6.66
C ASP A 26 2.88 -3.71 5.54
N ILE A 27 3.88 -3.53 4.67
CA ILE A 27 3.80 -2.67 3.47
C ILE A 27 2.88 -3.32 2.44
N LEU A 28 3.01 -4.63 2.23
CA LEU A 28 2.27 -5.36 1.20
C LEU A 28 0.79 -5.55 1.55
N SER A 29 0.45 -5.66 2.84
CA SER A 29 -0.94 -5.74 3.32
C SER A 29 -1.78 -4.52 2.93
N ASN A 30 -1.13 -3.36 2.73
CA ASN A 30 -1.80 -2.17 2.24
C ASN A 30 -2.29 -2.28 0.79
N TYR A 31 -1.89 -3.28 0.01
CA TYR A 31 -2.33 -3.40 -1.39
C TYR A 31 -3.40 -4.48 -1.59
N ALA A 32 -3.63 -5.33 -0.59
CA ALA A 32 -4.53 -6.49 -0.68
C ALA A 32 -6.01 -6.18 -1.02
N ASN A 33 -6.43 -4.91 -0.87
CA ASN A 33 -7.79 -4.45 -1.19
C ASN A 33 -7.77 -3.33 -2.24
N GLY A 34 -6.76 -3.33 -3.11
CA GLY A 34 -6.51 -2.28 -4.09
C GLY A 34 -5.50 -1.23 -3.61
N LEU A 35 -5.06 -0.41 -4.56
CA LEU A 35 -4.06 0.61 -4.37
C LEU A 35 -4.63 1.73 -3.49
N PRO A 36 -3.96 2.13 -2.39
CA PRO A 36 -4.37 3.30 -1.63
C PRO A 36 -4.20 4.59 -2.45
N MET A 37 -5.06 5.58 -2.20
CA MET A 37 -4.87 6.96 -2.70
C MET A 37 -3.44 7.44 -2.47
N GLY A 38 -2.87 8.12 -3.46
CA GLY A 38 -1.49 8.57 -3.48
C GLY A 38 -0.49 7.53 -3.96
N THR A 39 -0.92 6.28 -4.24
CA THR A 39 -0.03 5.28 -4.84
C THR A 39 0.43 5.75 -6.20
N GLU A 40 1.73 5.93 -6.35
CA GLU A 40 2.37 6.26 -7.62
C GLU A 40 2.33 5.09 -8.59
N VAL A 41 1.74 5.28 -9.77
CA VAL A 41 1.63 4.28 -10.84
C VAL A 41 2.43 4.74 -12.05
N MET A 42 3.22 3.84 -12.65
CA MET A 42 3.93 4.16 -13.89
C MET A 42 2.97 4.12 -15.08
N THR A 43 2.85 5.25 -15.77
CA THR A 43 2.00 5.42 -16.95
C THR A 43 2.83 5.88 -18.16
N ALA A 44 2.20 5.97 -19.33
CA ALA A 44 2.82 6.53 -20.52
C ALA A 44 3.17 8.03 -20.38
N ASP A 45 2.44 8.76 -19.54
CA ASP A 45 2.60 10.20 -19.33
C ASP A 45 3.49 10.52 -18.11
N GLY A 46 4.13 9.49 -17.55
CA GLY A 46 4.99 9.60 -16.37
C GLY A 46 4.39 8.88 -15.16
N ILE A 47 4.89 9.21 -13.97
CA ILE A 47 4.41 8.63 -12.72
C ILE A 47 3.23 9.47 -12.23
N LEU A 48 2.05 8.86 -12.14
CA LEU A 48 0.83 9.53 -11.70
C LEU A 48 0.27 8.84 -10.45
N PRO A 49 -0.24 9.60 -9.47
CA PRO A 49 -1.06 9.06 -8.40
C PRO A 49 -2.28 8.31 -8.95
N VAL A 50 -2.62 7.19 -8.32
CA VAL A 50 -3.70 6.29 -8.78
C VAL A 50 -5.06 6.98 -8.93
N GLU A 51 -5.36 7.98 -8.10
CA GLU A 51 -6.62 8.73 -8.12
C GLU A 51 -6.76 9.67 -9.32
N TYR A 52 -5.69 9.91 -10.08
CA TYR A 52 -5.73 10.70 -11.32
C TYR A 52 -5.85 9.85 -12.58
N LEU A 53 -5.84 8.52 -12.44
CA LEU A 53 -5.99 7.64 -13.60
C LEU A 53 -7.45 7.63 -14.05
N GLU A 54 -7.65 7.50 -15.35
CA GLU A 54 -8.95 7.35 -15.98
C GLU A 54 -8.98 6.14 -16.94
N PRO A 55 -10.15 5.52 -17.17
CA PRO A 55 -10.30 4.51 -18.20
C PRO A 55 -9.82 5.02 -19.56
N GLY A 56 -8.94 4.24 -20.22
CA GLY A 56 -8.28 4.61 -21.47
C GLY A 56 -6.80 4.96 -21.32
N ASP A 57 -6.37 5.32 -20.10
CA ASP A 57 -4.97 5.60 -19.79
C ASP A 57 -4.07 4.41 -20.07
N ARG A 58 -2.81 4.69 -20.38
CA ARG A 58 -1.82 3.67 -20.70
C ARG A 58 -0.89 3.43 -19.51
N ILE A 59 -1.00 2.26 -18.92
CA ILE A 59 -0.23 1.82 -17.76
C ILE A 59 0.94 0.95 -18.21
N ILE A 60 2.12 1.17 -17.62
CA ILE A 60 3.28 0.32 -17.84
C ILE A 60 3.13 -0.94 -16.96
N THR A 61 3.05 -2.11 -17.60
CA THR A 61 3.00 -3.42 -16.92
C THR A 61 4.28 -4.21 -17.20
N ARG A 62 4.52 -5.29 -16.46
CA ARG A 62 5.62 -6.24 -16.75
C ARG A 62 5.56 -6.78 -18.18
N GLY A 63 4.35 -6.94 -18.73
CA GLY A 63 4.09 -7.45 -20.08
C GLY A 63 4.13 -6.37 -21.17
N GLY A 64 4.58 -5.15 -20.84
CA GLY A 64 4.54 -3.98 -21.70
C GLY A 64 3.36 -3.06 -21.40
N MET A 65 3.17 -2.04 -22.23
CA MET A 65 2.12 -1.04 -21.98
C MET A 65 0.72 -1.60 -22.25
N ARG A 66 -0.24 -1.30 -21.36
CA ARG A 66 -1.64 -1.74 -21.46
C ARG A 66 -2.60 -0.59 -21.23
N ARG A 67 -3.72 -0.61 -21.94
CA ARG A 67 -4.81 0.35 -21.70
C ARG A 67 -5.61 -0.08 -20.49
N LEU A 68 -5.80 0.84 -19.55
CA LEU A 68 -6.71 0.71 -18.44
C LEU A 68 -8.14 0.66 -19.00
N ARG A 69 -8.89 -0.38 -18.64
CA ARG A 69 -10.26 -0.58 -19.12
C ARG A 69 -11.27 0.08 -18.22
N ASP A 70 -11.04 0.01 -16.91
CA ASP A 70 -11.91 0.59 -15.90
C ASP A 70 -11.15 0.79 -14.57
N ILE A 71 -11.77 1.48 -13.63
CA ILE A 71 -11.27 1.67 -12.26
C ILE A 71 -12.39 1.35 -11.28
N ASP A 72 -12.19 0.30 -10.48
CA ASP A 72 -13.11 -0.07 -9.41
C ASP A 72 -12.69 0.57 -8.09
N THR A 73 -13.65 1.13 -7.35
CA THR A 73 -13.44 1.64 -5.99
C THR A 73 -14.07 0.71 -4.96
N LEU A 74 -13.29 -0.23 -4.42
CA LEU A 74 -13.78 -1.25 -3.47
C LEU A 74 -14.09 -0.68 -2.08
N ALA A 75 -13.43 0.41 -1.71
CA ALA A 75 -13.63 1.14 -0.47
C ALA A 75 -13.17 2.60 -0.67
N PRO A 76 -13.53 3.54 0.22
CA PRO A 76 -13.05 4.91 0.13
C PRO A 76 -11.53 4.96 0.00
N LYS A 77 -11.02 5.68 -1.02
CA LYS A 77 -9.58 5.86 -1.29
C LYS A 77 -8.83 4.56 -1.61
N ARG A 78 -9.53 3.54 -2.11
CA ARG A 78 -8.96 2.27 -2.60
C ARG A 78 -9.33 2.07 -4.05
N PHE A 79 -8.34 1.85 -4.90
CA PHE A 79 -8.51 1.80 -6.35
C PHE A 79 -8.00 0.47 -6.90
N LYS A 80 -8.82 -0.19 -7.70
CA LYS A 80 -8.46 -1.42 -8.41
C LYS A 80 -8.46 -1.13 -9.91
N LEU A 81 -7.32 -1.39 -10.55
CA LEU A 81 -7.12 -1.13 -11.96
C LEU A 81 -7.58 -2.34 -12.77
N VAL A 82 -8.54 -2.14 -13.66
CA VAL A 82 -9.13 -3.20 -14.47
C VAL A 82 -8.52 -3.18 -15.86
N PHE A 83 -8.02 -4.33 -16.31
CA PHE A 83 -7.46 -4.52 -17.65
C PHE A 83 -8.23 -5.63 -18.38
N GLU A 84 -7.95 -5.82 -19.68
CA GLU A 84 -8.60 -6.88 -20.48
C GLU A 84 -8.24 -8.30 -20.01
N ARG A 85 -7.11 -8.43 -19.32
CA ARG A 85 -6.64 -9.65 -18.68
C ARG A 85 -5.86 -9.25 -17.43
N GLU A 86 -5.58 -10.22 -16.57
CA GLU A 86 -4.76 -9.98 -15.39
C GLU A 86 -3.35 -9.50 -15.80
N GLU A 87 -2.87 -8.41 -15.17
CA GLU A 87 -1.57 -7.80 -15.47
C GLU A 87 -0.81 -7.50 -14.17
N ALA A 88 0.52 -7.52 -14.25
CA ALA A 88 1.39 -7.11 -13.16
C ALA A 88 1.87 -5.66 -13.42
N ILE A 89 1.47 -4.72 -12.57
CA ILE A 89 1.68 -3.28 -12.72
C ILE A 89 2.76 -2.76 -11.76
N TYR A 90 3.50 -1.72 -12.17
CA TYR A 90 4.45 -1.03 -11.29
C TYR A 90 3.71 0.06 -10.50
N ALA A 91 3.54 -0.15 -9.19
CA ALA A 91 2.79 0.73 -8.30
C ALA A 91 3.48 0.84 -6.94
N GLY A 92 3.66 2.06 -6.42
CA GLY A 92 4.28 2.31 -5.13
C GLY A 92 5.70 1.75 -4.99
N GLY A 93 6.45 1.69 -6.10
CA GLY A 93 7.82 1.16 -6.17
C GLY A 93 7.92 -0.36 -6.22
N ILE A 94 6.81 -1.09 -6.26
CA ILE A 94 6.77 -2.56 -6.35
C ILE A 94 5.95 -3.03 -7.56
N LEU A 95 6.06 -4.31 -7.90
CA LEU A 95 5.21 -4.93 -8.90
C LEU A 95 4.02 -5.60 -8.22
N VAL A 96 2.81 -5.27 -8.69
CA VAL A 96 1.53 -5.64 -8.07
C VAL A 96 0.60 -6.28 -9.10
N MET A 97 -0.15 -7.31 -8.73
CA MET A 97 -1.19 -7.91 -9.55
C MET A 97 -2.42 -7.01 -9.59
N SER A 98 -2.91 -6.70 -10.79
CA SER A 98 -4.02 -5.76 -10.98
C SER A 98 -5.32 -6.23 -10.34
N GLU A 99 -5.60 -7.54 -10.34
CA GLU A 99 -6.87 -8.07 -9.82
C GLU A 99 -6.90 -8.10 -8.29
N SER A 100 -5.85 -8.63 -7.67
CA SER A 100 -5.79 -8.85 -6.22
C SER A 100 -5.18 -7.67 -5.48
N GLY A 101 -4.46 -6.78 -6.18
CA GLY A 101 -3.59 -5.81 -5.55
C GLY A 101 -2.44 -6.47 -4.77
N LEU A 102 -2.23 -7.79 -4.90
CA LEU A 102 -1.15 -8.45 -4.19
C LEU A 102 0.17 -8.26 -4.92
N PRO A 103 1.30 -8.18 -4.20
CA PRO A 103 2.61 -8.14 -4.81
C PRO A 103 2.82 -9.35 -5.72
N PHE A 104 3.38 -9.11 -6.90
CA PHE A 104 3.74 -10.18 -7.81
C PHE A 104 5.07 -10.81 -7.36
N ALA A 105 5.03 -12.11 -7.04
CA ALA A 105 6.23 -12.92 -6.90
C ALA A 105 6.63 -13.45 -8.28
N ALA A 106 7.89 -13.23 -8.66
CA ALA A 106 8.46 -13.70 -9.93
C ALA A 106 8.74 -15.20 -9.94
#